data_AF-A0A2N2MPI2-F1
#
_entry.id   AF-A0A2N2MPI2-F1
#
_cell.length_a   1.000
_cell.length_b   1.000
_cell.length_c   1.000
_cell.angle_alpha   90.00
_cell.angle_beta   90.00
_cell.angle_gamma   90.00
#
_symmetry.space_group_name_H-M   'P 1'
#
loop_
_entity.id
_entity.type
_entity.pdbx_description
1 polymer ?
#
loop_
_entity_poly.entity_id
_entity_poly.type
_entity_poly.pdbx_seq_one_letter_code
_entity_poly.pdbx_strand_id
1 'polypeptide(L)'
;MARRDAFTGLRDPNPITEVEEDQQQESMLIQRQPLDLIPTADLRKKRSRKWEQVHRLETVTYRGIPRQVVDLIIKDAQSLSVPRDEVVRAFLEYGVRLYRNGEIKLLAYPRAQRMTLYAEGNEGIPILPVQKPANHKWLADAFPVPDKKAGGTKKKNFRKDQKAVPQWEVRATFRIPALLKEEVRSIAREHALPVGEVVCFFVIEGSQAFRNGSLILQPSPKTIGKTLFLE
;
A
#
# COMPACT_ATOMS: atom_id res chain seq x y z
N MET A 1 -31.02 -13.81 7.77
CA MET A 1 -31.12 -13.68 9.23
C MET A 1 -30.45 -12.38 9.65
N ALA A 2 -31.26 -11.38 10.02
CA ALA A 2 -30.77 -10.08 10.49
C ALA A 2 -30.26 -10.20 11.94
N ARG A 3 -29.11 -9.59 12.23
CA ARG A 3 -28.55 -9.52 13.58
C ARG A 3 -29.49 -8.69 14.45
N ARG A 4 -30.05 -9.29 15.51
CA ARG A 4 -30.78 -8.55 16.53
C ARG A 4 -29.78 -7.76 17.36
N ASP A 5 -29.77 -6.45 17.19
CA ASP A 5 -29.02 -5.53 18.06
C ASP A 5 -29.72 -5.48 19.42
N ALA A 6 -28.98 -5.70 20.51
CA ALA A 6 -29.53 -5.82 21.86
C ALA A 6 -30.01 -4.49 22.47
N PHE A 7 -29.86 -3.38 21.75
CA PHE A 7 -30.10 -2.02 22.25
C PHE A 7 -31.09 -1.21 21.41
N THR A 8 -31.75 -1.85 20.42
CA THR A 8 -32.72 -1.16 19.56
C THR A 8 -33.97 -0.71 20.30
N GLY A 9 -34.28 -1.30 21.46
CA GLY A 9 -35.46 -0.97 22.27
C GLY A 9 -35.32 0.22 23.22
N LEU A 10 -34.19 0.95 23.19
CA LEU A 10 -33.90 2.06 24.12
C LEU A 10 -33.79 3.44 23.43
N ARG A 11 -34.15 3.53 22.13
CA ARG A 11 -34.21 4.81 21.41
C ARG A 11 -35.66 5.14 21.08
N ASP A 12 -36.26 6.02 21.85
CA ASP A 12 -37.47 6.72 21.41
C ASP A 12 -37.10 7.67 20.24
N PRO A 13 -37.82 7.64 19.12
CA PRO A 13 -37.58 8.52 17.99
C PRO A 13 -38.52 9.72 18.10
N ASN A 14 -38.06 10.84 18.66
CA ASN A 14 -38.74 12.12 18.48
C ASN A 14 -37.98 13.02 17.49
N PRO A 15 -38.69 13.65 16.54
CA PRO A 15 -38.08 14.46 15.49
C PRO A 15 -37.59 15.80 16.06
N ILE A 16 -36.45 16.25 15.53
CA ILE A 16 -35.82 17.54 15.83
C ILE A 16 -36.66 18.62 15.14
N THR A 17 -37.32 19.45 15.94
CA THR A 17 -37.87 20.74 15.52
C THR A 17 -37.12 21.83 16.27
N GLU A 18 -36.54 22.76 15.52
CA GLU A 18 -35.83 23.95 16.00
C GLU A 18 -36.80 24.92 16.68
N VAL A 19 -36.62 25.26 17.97
CA VAL A 19 -37.08 26.53 18.56
C VAL A 19 -36.22 26.91 19.78
N GLU A 20 -35.72 28.15 19.71
CA GLU A 20 -35.23 29.16 20.66
C GLU A 20 -34.95 28.90 22.15
N GLU A 21 -33.90 29.60 22.59
CA GLU A 21 -33.47 29.88 23.97
C GLU A 21 -34.53 30.69 24.75
N ASP A 22 -34.91 30.27 25.96
CA ASP A 22 -34.46 30.91 27.21
C ASP A 22 -35.17 30.32 28.45
N GLN A 23 -34.35 30.06 29.48
CA GLN A 23 -34.63 29.99 30.92
C GLN A 23 -35.86 29.22 31.43
N GLN A 24 -35.61 28.05 32.06
CA GLN A 24 -36.10 27.76 33.41
C GLN A 24 -35.35 26.56 34.02
N GLN A 25 -34.63 26.84 35.10
CA GLN A 25 -34.08 25.84 36.02
C GLN A 25 -35.24 25.22 36.79
N GLU A 26 -35.55 23.94 36.56
CA GLU A 26 -36.09 23.06 37.61
C GLU A 26 -35.97 21.58 37.22
N SER A 27 -35.19 20.86 38.03
CA SER A 27 -35.34 19.45 38.41
C SER A 27 -35.83 18.45 37.34
N MET A 28 -34.89 17.92 36.56
CA MET A 28 -34.89 16.50 36.21
C MET A 28 -33.58 15.94 36.74
N LEU A 29 -33.62 15.34 37.94
CA LEU A 29 -32.53 14.56 38.51
C LEU A 29 -32.30 13.34 37.61
N ILE A 30 -31.53 13.53 36.53
CA ILE A 30 -30.87 12.43 35.84
C ILE A 30 -29.98 11.80 36.91
N GLN A 31 -30.33 10.59 37.34
CA GLN A 31 -29.51 9.78 38.23
C GLN A 31 -28.16 9.55 37.54
N ARG A 32 -27.21 10.45 37.76
CA ARG A 32 -25.85 10.33 37.23
C ARG A 32 -25.25 9.10 37.89
N GLN A 33 -24.93 8.09 37.08
CA GLN A 33 -24.25 6.91 37.60
C GLN A 33 -22.86 7.36 38.10
N PRO A 34 -22.30 6.73 39.15
CA PRO A 34 -21.01 7.16 39.69
C PRO A 34 -19.87 7.16 38.64
N LEU A 35 -20.03 6.42 37.55
CA LEU A 35 -19.12 6.40 36.40
C LEU A 35 -19.20 7.65 35.51
N ASP A 36 -20.33 8.39 35.51
CA ASP A 36 -20.52 9.62 34.74
C ASP A 36 -19.78 10.83 35.34
N LEU A 37 -19.30 10.69 36.59
CA LEU A 37 -18.46 11.68 37.27
C LEU A 37 -16.97 11.53 36.92
N ILE A 38 -16.60 10.45 36.23
CA ILE A 38 -15.25 10.26 35.72
C ILE A 38 -15.14 11.11 34.45
N PRO A 39 -14.24 12.13 34.40
CA PRO A 39 -14.04 12.91 33.19
C PRO A 39 -13.57 11.98 32.07
N THR A 40 -14.50 11.62 31.18
CA THR A 40 -14.20 10.81 30.01
C THR A 40 -13.46 11.70 29.04
N ALA A 41 -12.26 11.28 28.63
CA ALA A 41 -11.49 12.02 27.65
C ALA A 41 -12.33 12.23 26.38
N ASP A 42 -12.44 13.48 25.93
CA ASP A 42 -13.15 13.80 24.70
C ASP A 42 -12.65 12.92 23.55
N LEU A 43 -13.58 12.44 22.73
CA LEU A 43 -13.24 11.67 21.53
C LEU A 43 -12.31 12.52 20.66
N ARG A 44 -11.05 12.11 20.58
CA ARG A 44 -10.03 12.80 19.78
C ARG A 44 -10.55 13.01 18.37
N LYS A 45 -10.67 14.27 17.95
CA LYS A 45 -11.06 14.63 16.59
C LYS A 45 -10.15 13.90 15.61
N LYS A 46 -10.73 13.06 14.74
CA LYS A 46 -9.95 12.31 13.75
C LYS A 46 -9.19 13.29 12.85
N ARG A 47 -7.88 13.07 12.69
CA ARG A 47 -7.04 13.83 11.77
C ARG A 47 -7.65 13.81 10.36
N SER A 48 -7.71 14.96 9.70
CA SER A 48 -8.13 15.05 8.31
C SER A 48 -7.07 14.41 7.40
N ARG A 49 -7.50 13.46 6.56
CA ARG A 49 -6.64 12.82 5.54
C ARG A 49 -6.82 13.43 4.14
N LYS A 50 -7.40 14.64 4.05
CA LYS A 50 -7.71 15.31 2.77
C LYS A 50 -6.44 15.51 1.94
N TRP A 51 -5.35 15.95 2.56
CA TRP A 51 -4.07 16.14 1.87
C TRP A 51 -3.53 14.82 1.29
N GLU A 52 -3.57 13.74 2.06
CA GLU A 52 -3.12 12.39 1.63
C GLU A 52 -3.97 11.85 0.48
N GLN A 53 -5.27 12.15 0.47
CA GLN A 53 -6.16 11.76 -0.62
C GLN A 53 -5.82 12.49 -1.92
N VAL A 54 -5.54 13.80 -1.86
CA VAL A 54 -5.14 14.60 -3.04
C VAL A 54 -3.79 14.13 -3.59
N HIS A 55 -2.80 13.87 -2.74
CA HIS A 55 -1.45 13.47 -3.14
C HIS A 55 -1.27 11.94 -3.24
N ARG A 56 -2.38 11.19 -3.29
CA ARG A 56 -2.35 9.73 -3.37
C ARG A 56 -1.69 9.23 -4.65
N LEU A 57 -1.80 10.00 -5.74
CA LEU A 57 -1.22 9.64 -7.03
C LEU A 57 0.31 9.65 -7.01
N GLU A 58 0.88 10.57 -6.23
CA GLU A 58 2.33 10.76 -6.04
C GLU A 58 2.94 9.69 -5.12
N THR A 59 2.15 9.15 -4.19
CA THR A 59 2.64 8.12 -3.28
C THR A 59 2.60 6.74 -3.96
N VAL A 60 3.77 6.14 -4.15
CA VAL A 60 3.91 4.82 -4.81
C VAL A 60 4.55 3.83 -3.86
N THR A 61 4.00 2.61 -3.84
CA THR A 61 4.59 1.48 -3.10
C THR A 61 5.11 0.46 -4.09
N TYR A 62 6.42 0.24 -4.09
CA TYR A 62 7.04 -0.83 -4.88
C TYR A 62 7.31 -2.05 -4.01
N ARG A 63 7.25 -3.23 -4.63
CA ARG A 63 7.59 -4.51 -4.02
C ARG A 63 8.87 -5.06 -4.63
N GLY A 64 9.62 -5.83 -3.86
CA GLY A 64 10.82 -6.50 -4.37
C GLY A 64 12.08 -5.62 -4.36
N ILE A 65 12.03 -4.41 -3.79
CA ILE A 65 13.21 -3.57 -3.59
C ILE A 65 13.94 -4.04 -2.32
N PRO A 66 15.23 -4.44 -2.40
CA PRO A 66 15.99 -4.90 -1.24
C PRO A 66 16.14 -3.79 -0.20
N ARG A 67 16.15 -4.16 1.08
CA ARG A 67 16.37 -3.19 2.17
C ARG A 67 17.70 -2.47 2.04
N GLN A 68 18.74 -3.18 1.60
CA GLN A 68 20.08 -2.63 1.36
C GLN A 68 20.06 -1.45 0.38
N VAL A 69 19.19 -1.50 -0.64
CA VAL A 69 19.05 -0.42 -1.63
C VAL A 69 18.34 0.78 -1.00
N VAL A 70 17.34 0.56 -0.15
CA VAL A 70 16.67 1.62 0.61
C VAL A 70 17.64 2.27 1.60
N ASP A 71 18.45 1.48 2.29
CA ASP A 71 19.47 1.97 3.23
C ASP A 71 20.53 2.81 2.50
N LEU A 72 20.89 2.42 1.29
CA LEU A 72 21.81 3.16 0.42
C LEU A 72 21.22 4.50 -0.01
N ILE A 73 19.94 4.55 -0.41
CA ILE A 73 19.23 5.81 -0.67
C ILE A 73 19.25 6.71 0.57
N ILE A 74 18.98 6.16 1.76
CA ILE A 74 18.95 6.93 2.99
C ILE A 74 20.33 7.54 3.29
N LYS A 75 21.41 6.78 3.09
CA LYS A 75 22.78 7.28 3.26
C LYS A 75 23.12 8.39 2.26
N ASP A 76 22.81 8.19 0.98
CA ASP A 76 23.04 9.19 -0.06
C ASP A 76 22.22 10.47 0.22
N ALA A 77 20.97 10.33 0.67
CA ALA A 77 20.11 11.45 1.06
C ALA A 77 20.63 12.23 2.28
N GLN A 78 21.15 11.52 3.29
CA GLN A 78 21.81 12.14 4.45
C GLN A 78 23.06 12.90 4.02
N SER A 79 23.87 12.34 3.11
CA SER A 79 25.09 12.99 2.61
C SER A 79 24.80 14.31 1.88
N LEU A 80 23.67 14.37 1.18
CA LEU A 80 23.21 15.53 0.42
C LEU A 80 22.30 16.47 1.24
N SER A 81 21.95 16.11 2.48
CA SER A 81 20.98 16.83 3.33
C SER A 81 19.62 17.07 2.66
N VAL A 82 19.16 16.11 1.85
CA VAL A 82 17.86 16.15 1.14
C VAL A 82 16.96 15.01 1.59
N PRO A 83 15.63 15.11 1.42
CA PRO A 83 14.73 13.99 1.69
C PRO A 83 14.99 12.82 0.74
N ARG A 84 14.84 11.59 1.25
CA ARG A 84 15.04 10.35 0.49
C ARG A 84 14.27 10.30 -0.83
N ASP A 85 13.06 10.89 -0.86
CA ASP A 85 12.16 10.83 -2.00
C ASP A 85 12.71 11.62 -3.19
N GLU A 86 13.42 12.74 -2.94
CA GLU A 86 14.06 13.55 -4.00
C GLU A 86 15.28 12.84 -4.61
N VAL A 87 16.04 12.11 -3.79
CA VAL A 87 17.16 11.27 -4.28
C VAL A 87 16.64 10.15 -5.18
N VAL A 88 15.59 9.44 -4.75
CA VAL A 88 14.97 8.38 -5.55
C VAL A 88 14.43 8.94 -6.85
N ARG A 89 13.77 10.09 -6.80
CA ARG A 89 13.29 10.79 -7.99
C ARG A 89 14.44 11.08 -8.95
N ALA A 90 15.52 11.70 -8.49
CA ALA A 90 16.66 12.05 -9.33
C ALA A 90 17.32 10.81 -9.97
N PHE A 91 17.48 9.73 -9.21
CA PHE A 91 18.01 8.47 -9.72
C PHE A 91 17.10 7.82 -10.77
N LEU A 92 15.79 7.87 -10.56
CA LEU A 92 14.82 7.37 -11.54
C LEU A 92 14.80 8.22 -12.81
N GLU A 93 14.79 9.55 -12.70
CA GLU A 93 14.87 10.44 -13.87
C GLU A 93 16.16 10.19 -14.66
N TYR A 94 17.28 10.00 -13.98
CA TYR A 94 18.55 9.64 -14.61
C TYR A 94 18.49 8.28 -15.32
N GLY A 95 18.00 7.24 -14.65
CA GLY A 95 17.87 5.90 -15.24
C GLY A 95 16.94 5.87 -16.46
N VAL A 96 15.81 6.59 -16.39
CA VAL A 96 14.89 6.75 -17.53
C VAL A 96 15.57 7.49 -18.69
N ARG A 97 16.36 8.53 -18.41
CA ARG A 97 17.14 9.25 -19.42
C ARG A 97 18.13 8.32 -20.13
N LEU A 98 18.90 7.54 -19.37
CA LEU A 98 19.87 6.58 -19.92
C LEU A 98 19.18 5.49 -20.77
N TYR A 99 18.02 5.00 -20.33
CA TYR A 99 17.23 4.06 -21.10
C TYR A 99 16.75 4.68 -22.42
N ARG A 100 16.21 5.91 -22.40
CA ARG A 100 15.76 6.63 -23.60
C ARG A 100 16.90 6.87 -24.59
N ASN A 101 18.10 7.16 -24.08
CA ASN A 101 19.29 7.34 -24.90
C ASN A 101 19.86 6.02 -25.44
N GLY A 102 19.39 4.87 -24.95
CA GLY A 102 19.92 3.55 -25.32
C GLY A 102 21.26 3.21 -24.68
N GLU A 103 21.71 4.00 -23.69
CA GLU A 103 22.96 3.78 -22.94
C GLU A 103 22.83 2.56 -22.02
N ILE A 104 21.61 2.31 -21.51
CA ILE A 104 21.26 1.16 -20.68
C ILE A 104 20.27 0.28 -21.43
N LYS A 105 20.52 -1.03 -21.43
CA LYS A 105 19.61 -2.05 -21.97
C LYS A 105 19.06 -2.90 -20.83
N LEU A 106 17.73 -3.02 -20.77
CA LEU A 106 17.05 -3.93 -19.84
C LEU A 106 16.95 -5.30 -20.50
N LEU A 107 17.61 -6.29 -19.92
CA LEU A 107 17.54 -7.68 -20.37
C LEU A 107 16.60 -8.46 -19.44
N ALA A 108 15.47 -8.91 -19.99
CA ALA A 108 14.54 -9.75 -19.26
C ALA A 108 14.92 -11.22 -19.38
N TYR A 109 15.09 -11.87 -18.23
CA TYR A 109 15.37 -13.31 -18.16
C TYR A 109 14.14 -14.05 -17.60
N PRO A 110 13.72 -15.16 -18.22
CA PRO A 110 12.58 -15.92 -17.75
C PRO A 110 12.88 -16.53 -16.36
N ARG A 111 12.16 -16.08 -15.34
CA ARG A 111 12.40 -16.50 -13.94
C ARG A 111 11.72 -17.83 -13.59
N ALA A 112 10.58 -18.12 -14.19
CA ALA A 112 9.85 -19.36 -13.96
C ALA A 112 8.99 -19.69 -15.18
N GLN A 113 9.22 -20.86 -15.77
CA GLN A 113 8.32 -21.44 -16.76
C GLN A 113 7.23 -22.20 -16.03
N ARG A 114 5.97 -21.82 -16.24
CA ARG A 114 4.81 -22.55 -15.73
C ARG A 114 4.12 -23.22 -16.91
N MET A 115 3.68 -24.46 -16.72
CA MET A 115 2.83 -25.13 -17.71
C MET A 115 1.47 -24.42 -17.76
N THR A 116 1.06 -23.98 -18.94
CA THR A 116 -0.28 -23.43 -19.21
C THR A 116 -1.12 -24.48 -19.92
N LEU A 117 -2.40 -24.59 -19.57
CA LEU A 117 -3.36 -25.42 -20.30
C LEU A 117 -3.76 -24.84 -21.66
N TYR A 118 -3.35 -23.59 -21.92
CA TYR A 118 -3.62 -22.87 -23.14
C TYR A 118 -2.33 -22.75 -23.93
N ALA A 119 -2.36 -23.19 -25.19
CA ALA A 119 -1.26 -22.98 -26.13
C ALA A 119 -1.16 -21.49 -26.46
N GLU A 120 0.05 -20.94 -26.36
CA GLU A 120 0.35 -19.56 -26.70
C GLU A 120 0.28 -19.42 -28.23
N GLY A 121 -0.73 -18.69 -28.74
CA GLY A 121 -0.95 -18.49 -30.17
C GLY A 121 -2.27 -19.03 -30.75
N ASN A 122 -3.16 -19.63 -29.95
CA ASN A 122 -4.50 -19.96 -30.41
C ASN A 122 -5.47 -18.85 -30.00
N GLU A 123 -5.64 -17.86 -30.86
CA GLU A 123 -6.78 -16.94 -30.83
C GLU A 123 -8.05 -17.75 -31.05
N GLY A 124 -8.58 -18.31 -29.95
CA GLY A 124 -9.83 -19.05 -29.94
C GLY A 124 -9.71 -20.51 -30.39
N ILE A 125 -9.35 -21.40 -29.47
CA ILE A 125 -10.11 -22.66 -29.44
C ILE A 125 -11.45 -22.30 -28.80
N PRO A 126 -12.59 -22.40 -29.52
CA PRO A 126 -13.88 -22.30 -28.87
C PRO A 126 -13.92 -23.47 -27.89
N ILE A 127 -13.81 -23.17 -26.60
CA ILE A 127 -14.33 -24.06 -25.57
C ILE A 127 -15.76 -24.35 -26.04
N LEU A 128 -15.98 -25.59 -26.49
CA LEU A 128 -17.27 -26.06 -26.99
C LEU A 128 -18.38 -25.51 -26.07
N PRO A 129 -19.52 -25.08 -26.64
CA PRO A 129 -20.53 -24.34 -25.90
C PRO A 129 -20.85 -25.10 -24.62
N VAL A 130 -20.76 -24.37 -23.50
CA VAL A 130 -21.14 -24.83 -22.16
C VAL A 130 -22.56 -25.37 -22.25
N GLN A 131 -22.69 -26.66 -22.52
CA GLN A 131 -23.87 -27.40 -22.16
C GLN A 131 -23.86 -27.39 -20.64
N LYS A 132 -24.75 -26.62 -20.02
CA LYS A 132 -25.00 -26.72 -18.58
C LYS A 132 -25.42 -28.17 -18.31
N PRO A 133 -24.61 -29.04 -17.67
CA PRO A 133 -25.11 -30.33 -17.27
C PRO A 133 -25.75 -30.13 -15.89
N ALA A 134 -27.02 -30.51 -15.78
CA ALA A 134 -27.81 -30.51 -14.56
C ALA A 134 -27.32 -31.51 -13.48
N ASN A 135 -26.01 -31.73 -13.37
CA ASN A 135 -25.42 -32.77 -12.52
C ASN A 135 -24.28 -32.18 -11.66
N HIS A 136 -24.62 -31.45 -10.60
CA HIS A 136 -23.69 -31.12 -9.51
C HIS A 136 -23.66 -32.19 -8.40
N LYS A 137 -24.22 -33.39 -8.65
CA LYS A 137 -24.23 -34.49 -7.67
C LYS A 137 -22.85 -35.14 -7.50
N TRP A 138 -22.13 -35.38 -8.60
CA TRP A 138 -20.80 -36.01 -8.56
C TRP A 138 -19.76 -35.19 -7.78
N LEU A 139 -19.90 -33.86 -7.77
CA LEU A 139 -18.97 -32.98 -7.08
C LEU A 139 -19.08 -33.11 -5.56
N ALA A 140 -20.28 -33.42 -5.05
CA ALA A 140 -20.53 -33.68 -3.64
C ALA A 140 -20.03 -35.09 -3.23
N ASP A 141 -20.14 -36.08 -4.13
CA ASP A 141 -19.66 -37.45 -3.89
C ASP A 141 -18.13 -37.57 -3.96
N ALA A 142 -17.47 -36.80 -4.84
CA ALA A 142 -16.02 -36.83 -5.00
C ALA A 142 -15.28 -36.07 -3.88
N PHE A 143 -15.93 -35.08 -3.28
CA PHE A 143 -15.38 -34.29 -2.17
C PHE A 143 -16.36 -34.27 -1.00
N PRO A 144 -16.49 -35.38 -0.25
CA PRO A 144 -17.28 -35.38 0.97
C PRO A 144 -16.64 -34.39 1.95
N VAL A 145 -17.26 -33.23 2.14
CA VAL A 145 -16.84 -32.26 3.14
C VAL A 145 -17.15 -32.87 4.51
N PRO A 146 -16.15 -33.14 5.37
CA PRO A 146 -16.44 -33.67 6.70
C PRO A 146 -17.17 -32.62 7.53
N ASP A 147 -18.32 -33.00 8.09
CA ASP A 147 -19.04 -32.17 9.05
C ASP A 147 -18.13 -31.77 10.20
N LYS A 148 -18.12 -30.47 10.50
CA LYS A 148 -17.26 -29.83 11.49
C LYS A 148 -17.36 -30.54 12.85
N LYS A 149 -16.40 -31.41 13.17
CA LYS A 149 -16.18 -31.86 14.54
C LYS A 149 -15.59 -30.72 15.37
N ALA A 150 -16.24 -30.46 16.50
CA ALA A 150 -15.74 -29.61 17.57
C ALA A 150 -14.41 -30.16 18.13
N GLY A 151 -13.54 -29.24 18.56
CA GLY A 151 -12.42 -29.55 19.46
C GLY A 151 -11.17 -30.13 18.80
N GLY A 152 -10.34 -29.26 18.22
CA GLY A 152 -8.97 -29.60 17.78
C GLY A 152 -7.96 -28.64 18.41
N THR A 153 -7.15 -29.17 19.32
CA THR A 153 -6.11 -28.51 20.11
C THR A 153 -5.13 -27.72 19.23
N LYS A 154 -4.97 -26.43 19.52
CA LYS A 154 -3.97 -25.57 18.87
C LYS A 154 -2.56 -26.08 19.20
N LYS A 155 -1.92 -26.79 18.27
CA LYS A 155 -0.47 -27.03 18.29
C LYS A 155 0.24 -25.68 18.19
N LYS A 156 0.86 -25.30 19.30
CA LYS A 156 1.72 -24.13 19.45
C LYS A 156 3.05 -24.47 18.75
N ASN A 157 3.23 -24.04 17.51
CA ASN A 157 4.52 -24.18 16.84
C ASN A 157 5.51 -23.18 17.45
N PHE A 158 6.34 -23.73 18.33
CA PHE A 158 7.59 -23.20 18.83
C PHE A 158 8.56 -22.89 17.68
N ARG A 159 9.43 -21.89 17.92
CA ARG A 159 10.62 -21.50 17.14
C ARG A 159 10.36 -20.73 15.83
N LYS A 160 10.09 -19.44 16.00
CA LYS A 160 10.31 -18.43 14.97
C LYS A 160 11.79 -18.02 15.01
N ASP A 161 12.65 -18.94 14.58
CA ASP A 161 13.98 -18.54 14.11
C ASP A 161 13.78 -17.58 12.94
N GLN A 162 14.68 -16.62 12.81
CA GLN A 162 14.61 -15.47 11.91
C GLN A 162 14.48 -15.91 10.45
N LYS A 163 13.28 -16.30 10.00
CA LYS A 163 12.98 -16.49 8.58
C LYS A 163 13.19 -15.14 7.92
N ALA A 164 14.27 -15.03 7.15
CA ALA A 164 14.53 -13.91 6.27
C ALA A 164 13.23 -13.60 5.52
N VAL A 165 12.70 -12.40 5.74
CA VAL A 165 11.47 -11.94 5.09
C VAL A 165 11.71 -12.08 3.58
N PRO A 166 10.90 -12.87 2.86
CA PRO A 166 11.16 -13.10 1.45
C PRO A 166 11.08 -11.78 0.70
N GLN A 167 11.96 -11.61 -0.28
CA GLN A 167 12.19 -10.34 -0.97
C GLN A 167 10.90 -9.67 -1.53
N TRP A 168 9.91 -10.48 -1.94
CA TRP A 168 8.64 -10.00 -2.46
C TRP A 168 7.71 -9.37 -1.39
N GLU A 169 7.95 -9.64 -0.10
CA GLU A 169 7.24 -9.03 1.03
C GLU A 169 7.80 -7.65 1.39
N VAL A 170 9.03 -7.34 0.98
CA VAL A 170 9.65 -6.03 1.24
C VAL A 170 8.96 -4.98 0.38
N ARG A 171 8.37 -3.99 1.06
CA ARG A 171 7.67 -2.85 0.46
C ARG A 171 8.44 -1.58 0.75
N ALA A 172 8.74 -0.82 -0.29
CA ALA A 172 9.30 0.52 -0.18
C ALA A 172 8.30 1.54 -0.70
N THR A 173 8.06 2.59 0.08
CA THR A 173 7.14 3.67 -0.25
C THR A 173 7.91 4.96 -0.54
N PHE A 174 7.67 5.53 -1.72
CA PHE A 174 8.30 6.78 -2.16
C PHE A 174 7.24 7.76 -2.66
N ARG A 175 7.58 9.04 -2.62
CA ARG A 175 6.79 10.13 -3.22
C ARG A 175 7.44 10.54 -4.52
N ILE A 176 6.77 10.26 -5.64
CA ILE A 176 7.32 10.44 -6.98
C ILE A 176 6.24 11.07 -7.87
N PRO A 177 6.58 12.00 -8.77
CA PRO A 177 5.62 12.56 -9.72
C PRO A 177 4.90 11.48 -10.54
N ALA A 178 3.62 11.71 -10.84
CA ALA A 178 2.79 10.75 -11.56
C ALA A 178 3.35 10.41 -12.97
N LEU A 179 3.93 11.40 -13.66
CA LEU A 179 4.54 11.22 -14.98
C LEU A 179 5.69 10.20 -14.93
N LEU A 180 6.64 10.38 -14.02
CA LEU A 180 7.79 9.47 -13.88
C LEU A 180 7.36 8.06 -13.50
N LYS A 181 6.35 7.94 -12.64
CA LYS A 181 5.75 6.65 -12.27
C LYS A 181 5.16 5.92 -13.47
N GLU A 182 4.47 6.64 -14.35
CA GLU A 182 3.88 6.08 -15.57
C GLU A 182 4.96 5.67 -16.57
N GLU A 183 5.99 6.50 -16.76
CA GLU A 183 7.13 6.18 -17.62
C GLU A 183 7.82 4.88 -17.19
N VAL A 184 8.19 4.76 -15.90
CA VAL A 184 8.82 3.54 -15.38
C VAL A 184 7.90 2.32 -15.53
N ARG A 185 6.58 2.51 -15.39
CA ARG A 185 5.60 1.44 -15.61
C ARG A 185 5.52 1.04 -17.09
N SER A 186 5.61 1.98 -18.03
CA SER A 186 5.61 1.69 -19.47
C SER A 186 6.85 0.91 -19.86
N ILE A 187 8.03 1.36 -19.41
CA ILE A 187 9.30 0.64 -19.62
C ILE A 187 9.23 -0.78 -19.05
N ALA A 188 8.70 -0.95 -17.84
CA ALA A 188 8.52 -2.27 -17.24
C ALA A 188 7.60 -3.19 -18.07
N ARG A 189 6.55 -2.63 -18.69
CA ARG A 189 5.64 -3.40 -19.56
C ARG A 189 6.30 -3.78 -20.88
N GLU A 190 7.06 -2.89 -21.49
CA GLU A 190 7.80 -3.14 -22.73
C GLU A 190 8.71 -4.35 -22.62
N HIS A 191 9.40 -4.50 -21.48
CA HIS A 191 10.32 -5.60 -21.22
C HIS A 191 9.71 -6.77 -20.44
N ALA A 192 8.40 -6.75 -20.17
CA ALA A 192 7.70 -7.73 -19.33
C ALA A 192 8.36 -7.96 -17.95
N LEU A 193 8.93 -6.90 -17.36
CA LEU A 193 9.62 -6.93 -16.08
C LEU A 193 8.72 -6.45 -14.93
N PRO A 194 8.93 -6.96 -13.70
CA PRO A 194 8.24 -6.39 -12.54
C PRO A 194 8.77 -4.98 -12.26
N VAL A 195 7.85 -4.03 -12.09
CA VAL A 195 8.16 -2.60 -11.90
C VAL A 195 9.16 -2.35 -10.75
N GLY A 196 9.09 -3.14 -9.67
CA GLY A 196 10.01 -3.00 -8.55
C GLY A 196 11.46 -3.38 -8.87
N GLU A 197 11.69 -4.34 -9.76
CA GLU A 197 13.06 -4.70 -10.20
C GLU A 197 13.61 -3.62 -11.13
N VAL A 198 12.78 -3.05 -12.02
CA VAL A 198 13.19 -1.91 -12.88
C VAL A 198 13.57 -0.69 -12.03
N VAL A 199 12.74 -0.34 -11.04
CA VAL A 199 13.05 0.73 -10.09
C VAL A 199 14.35 0.44 -9.32
N CYS A 200 14.52 -0.79 -8.84
CA CYS A 200 15.73 -1.19 -8.13
C CYS A 200 16.96 -1.03 -9.02
N PHE A 201 16.89 -1.46 -10.28
CA PHE A 201 17.97 -1.36 -11.24
C PHE A 201 18.35 0.10 -11.51
N PHE A 202 17.37 0.97 -11.82
CA PHE A 202 17.64 2.40 -12.02
C PHE A 202 18.19 3.12 -10.79
N VAL A 203 17.75 2.76 -9.59
CA VAL A 203 18.29 3.30 -8.35
C VAL A 203 19.75 2.89 -8.15
N ILE A 204 20.10 1.62 -8.44
CA ILE A 204 21.47 1.14 -8.33
C ILE A 204 22.38 1.88 -9.33
N GLU A 205 21.96 1.98 -10.59
CA GLU A 205 22.69 2.74 -11.62
C GLU A 205 22.85 4.21 -11.24
N GLY A 206 21.79 4.86 -10.77
CA GLY A 206 21.84 6.25 -10.29
C GLY A 206 22.79 6.45 -9.12
N SER A 207 22.79 5.55 -8.14
CA SER A 207 23.71 5.62 -6.99
C SER A 207 25.16 5.37 -7.39
N GLN A 208 25.42 4.43 -8.31
CA GLN A 208 26.75 4.22 -8.87
C GLN A 208 27.23 5.45 -9.63
N ALA A 209 26.39 6.02 -10.51
CA ALA A 209 26.71 7.24 -11.24
C ALA A 209 26.97 8.43 -10.29
N PHE A 210 26.22 8.53 -9.19
CA PHE A 210 26.45 9.56 -8.18
C PHE A 210 27.81 9.40 -7.49
N ARG A 211 28.15 8.18 -7.06
CA ARG A 211 29.45 7.87 -6.42
C ARG A 211 30.63 8.06 -7.35
N ASN A 212 30.45 7.74 -8.63
CA ASN A 212 31.47 7.90 -9.66
C ASN A 212 31.59 9.35 -10.15
N GLY A 213 30.70 10.26 -9.73
CA GLY A 213 30.66 11.65 -10.15
C GLY A 213 30.06 11.89 -11.54
N SER A 214 29.54 10.85 -12.21
CA SER A 214 28.84 10.98 -13.50
C SER A 214 27.47 11.65 -13.35
N LEU A 215 26.83 11.48 -12.19
CA LEU A 215 25.59 12.16 -11.82
C LEU A 215 25.89 13.18 -10.73
N ILE A 216 25.89 14.47 -11.08
CA ILE A 216 26.07 15.56 -10.14
C ILE A 216 24.71 15.99 -9.62
N LEU A 217 24.46 15.76 -8.32
CA LEU A 217 23.26 16.23 -7.63
C LEU A 217 23.60 17.49 -6.84
N GLN A 218 22.96 18.60 -7.19
CA GLN A 218 23.11 19.87 -6.48
C GLN A 218 21.86 20.12 -5.63
N PRO A 219 21.93 19.98 -4.30
CA PRO A 219 20.81 20.29 -3.44
C PRO A 219 20.55 21.79 -3.44
N SER A 220 19.30 22.20 -3.71
CA SER A 220 18.87 23.59 -3.61
C SER A 220 17.92 23.77 -2.41
N PRO A 221 18.10 24.84 -1.60
CA PRO A 221 17.25 25.06 -0.45
C PRO A 221 15.84 25.41 -0.93
N LYS A 222 14.87 24.58 -0.53
CA LYS A 222 13.44 24.89 -0.67
C LYS A 222 12.95 25.37 0.68
N THR A 223 12.48 26.61 0.76
CA THR A 223 11.89 27.15 1.99
C THR A 223 10.62 26.37 2.31
N ILE A 224 10.68 25.57 3.37
CA ILE A 224 9.56 24.75 3.84
C ILE A 224 9.25 25.15 5.27
N GLY A 225 8.08 25.75 5.46
CA GLY A 225 7.62 26.22 6.76
C GLY A 225 7.98 27.68 7.04
N LYS A 226 7.31 28.25 8.03
CA LYS A 226 7.62 29.56 8.60
C LYS A 226 8.17 29.30 9.99
N THR A 227 9.35 29.83 10.30
CA THR A 227 9.90 29.84 11.66
C THR A 227 9.65 31.22 12.27
N LEU A 228 9.36 31.26 13.58
CA LEU A 228 9.26 32.51 14.34
C LEU A 228 10.65 33.01 14.79
N PHE A 229 11.68 32.19 14.65
CA PHE A 229 13.04 32.50 15.05
C PHE A 229 13.85 32.85 13.80
N LEU A 230 14.51 34.02 13.86
CA LEU A 230 15.57 34.39 12.94
C LEU A 230 16.82 33.61 13.36
N GLU A 231 17.38 32.82 12.44
CA GLU A 231 18.73 32.27 12.58
C GLU A 231 19.79 33.34 12.34
#